data_AF-K5WXJ1-F1
#
_entry.id   AF-K5WXJ1-F1
#
_cell.length_a   1.000
_cell.length_b   1.000
_cell.length_c   1.000
_cell.angle_alpha   90.00
_cell.angle_beta   90.00
_cell.angle_gamma   90.00
#
_symmetry.space_group_name_H-M   'P 1'
#
loop_
_entity.id
_entity.type
_entity.pdbx_description
1 polymer ?
#
loop_
_entity_poly.entity_id
_entity_poly.type
_entity_poly.pdbx_seq_one_letter_code
_entity_poly.pdbx_strand_id
1 'polypeptide(L)'
;RGFAMLILPKFHCELNFIEQCWGFAKRVYRQYPLVKKEEEMEKQINEALVSVPLITMRRFATRSLRFIDAYRHGLSGRQATWASKRYRGHRVLPDTLMDELE
;
A
#
# COMPACT_ATOMS: atom_id res chain seq x y z
N ARG A 1 -3.84 -9.50 29.62
CA ARG A 1 -4.54 -9.25 28.33
C ARG A 1 -3.52 -9.45 27.21
N GLY A 2 -3.83 -10.24 26.20
CA GLY A 2 -2.97 -10.43 25.02
C GLY A 2 -3.40 -9.55 23.85
N PHE A 3 -2.49 -9.32 22.90
CA PHE A 3 -2.75 -8.59 21.66
C PHE A 3 -2.39 -9.47 20.47
N ALA A 4 -3.22 -9.45 19.43
CA ALA A 4 -2.88 -10.09 18.16
C ALA A 4 -1.83 -9.24 17.43
N MET A 5 -0.78 -9.88 16.93
CA MET A 5 0.31 -9.22 16.20
C MET A 5 0.34 -9.70 14.76
N LEU A 6 0.41 -8.75 13.82
CA LEU A 6 0.70 -9.04 12.41
C LEU A 6 2.22 -9.07 12.22
N ILE A 7 2.77 -10.21 11.81
CA ILE A 7 4.19 -10.31 11.45
C ILE A 7 4.33 -10.04 9.96
N LEU A 8 5.15 -9.04 9.61
CA LEU A 8 5.42 -8.65 8.23
C LEU A 8 6.86 -9.01 7.86
N PRO A 9 7.11 -9.61 6.68
CA PRO A 9 8.45 -9.87 6.18
C PRO A 9 9.28 -8.59 6.03
N LYS A 10 10.58 -8.69 6.35
CA LYS A 10 11.53 -7.59 6.17
C LYS A 10 11.69 -7.27 4.67
N PHE A 11 11.79 -5.98 4.34
CA PHE A 11 11.99 -5.47 2.97
C PHE A 11 10.81 -5.67 2.00
N HIS A 12 9.62 -5.97 2.51
CA HIS A 12 8.40 -6.14 1.72
C HIS A 12 7.35 -5.06 2.06
N CYS A 13 7.67 -3.79 1.76
CA CYS A 13 6.81 -2.66 2.11
C CYS A 13 5.45 -2.69 1.38
N GLU A 14 5.35 -3.39 0.24
CA GLU A 14 4.12 -3.64 -0.49
C GLU A 14 3.09 -4.47 0.30
N LEU A 15 3.54 -5.22 1.31
CA LEU A 15 2.67 -6.02 2.19
C LEU A 15 2.09 -5.18 3.34
N ASN A 16 2.62 -3.98 3.58
CA ASN A 16 2.14 -3.07 4.61
C ASN A 16 1.38 -1.89 3.98
N PHE A 17 0.05 -1.94 3.98
CA PHE A 17 -0.75 -0.91 3.32
C PHE A 17 -0.58 0.50 3.91
N ILE A 18 -0.09 0.63 5.16
CA ILE A 18 0.15 1.94 5.78
C ILE A 18 1.21 2.75 5.02
N GLU A 19 2.17 2.09 4.37
CA GLU A 19 3.20 2.73 3.54
C GLU A 19 2.57 3.50 2.37
N GLN A 20 1.50 2.95 1.80
CA GLN A 20 0.74 3.60 0.73
C GLN A 20 -0.10 4.78 1.28
N CYS A 21 -0.63 4.67 2.50
CA CYS A 21 -1.29 5.78 3.19
C CYS A 21 -0.32 6.94 3.42
N TRP A 22 0.89 6.67 3.93
CA TRP A 22 1.94 7.69 4.07
C TRP A 22 2.37 8.26 2.73
N GLY A 23 2.46 7.45 1.68
CA GLY A 23 2.70 7.92 0.32
C GLY A 23 1.64 8.93 -0.16
N PHE A 24 0.36 8.64 0.09
CA PHE A 24 -0.74 9.54 -0.23
C PHE A 24 -0.66 10.84 0.59
N ALA A 25 -0.50 10.73 1.90
CA ALA A 25 -0.41 11.89 2.80
C ALA A 25 0.77 12.79 2.43
N LYS A 26 1.96 12.23 2.17
CA LYS A 26 3.13 12.98 1.69
C LYS A 26 2.86 13.71 0.37
N ARG A 27 2.11 13.10 -0.55
CA ARG A 27 1.73 13.76 -1.81
C ARG A 27 0.82 14.95 -1.55
N VAL A 28 -0.15 14.84 -0.64
CA VAL A 28 -1.03 15.95 -0.24
C VAL A 28 -0.24 17.04 0.47
N TYR A 29 0.62 16.67 1.41
CA TYR A 29 1.47 17.60 2.15
C TYR A 29 2.34 18.45 1.22
N ARG A 30 2.91 17.86 0.16
CA ARG A 30 3.71 18.57 -0.85
C ARG A 30 2.93 19.60 -1.68
N GLN A 31 1.59 19.62 -1.58
CA GLN A 31 0.75 20.61 -2.23
C GLN A 31 0.51 21.84 -1.34
N TYR A 32 0.82 21.78 -0.05
CA TYR A 32 0.73 22.93 0.84
C TYR A 32 1.87 23.93 0.60
N PRO A 33 1.64 25.22 0.88
CA PRO A 33 2.71 26.21 0.88
C PRO A 33 3.74 25.89 1.98
N LEU A 34 5.00 26.25 1.73
CA LEU A 34 6.06 26.15 2.73
C LEU A 34 5.76 27.07 3.91
N VAL A 35 5.91 26.54 5.12
CA VAL A 35 5.74 27.25 6.38
C VAL A 35 7.06 27.33 7.13
N LYS A 36 7.23 28.37 7.94
CA LYS A 36 8.46 28.61 8.72
C LYS A 36 8.36 28.13 10.17
N LYS A 37 7.14 28.02 10.69
CA LYS A 37 6.88 27.63 12.07
C LYS A 37 6.54 26.15 12.14
N GLU A 38 7.07 25.48 13.16
CA GLU A 38 6.83 24.06 13.41
C GLU A 38 5.34 23.77 13.68
N GLU A 39 4.66 24.63 14.44
CA GLU A 39 3.22 24.47 14.74
C GLU A 39 2.35 24.45 13.47
N GLU A 40 2.67 25.32 12.51
CA GLU A 40 1.98 25.37 11.21
C GLU A 40 2.29 24.12 10.38
N MET A 41 3.53 23.64 10.44
CA MET A 41 3.96 22.41 9.76
C MET A 41 3.24 21.19 10.33
N GLU A 42 3.16 21.07 11.65
CA GLU A 42 2.46 19.98 12.33
C GLU A 42 0.98 19.96 11.97
N LYS A 43 0.33 21.12 11.94
CA LYS A 43 -1.07 21.25 11.49
C LYS A 43 -1.25 20.73 10.07
N GLN A 44 -0.41 21.14 9.13
CA GLN A 44 -0.46 20.69 7.74
C GLN A 44 -0.20 19.17 7.60
N ILE A 45 0.72 18.61 8.39
CA ILE A 45 0.97 17.17 8.43
C ILE A 45 -0.27 16.42 8.91
N ASN A 46 -0.90 16.87 10.00
CA ASN A 46 -2.12 16.27 10.53
C ASN A 46 -3.28 16.33 9.52
N GLU A 47 -3.47 17.48 8.86
CA GLU A 47 -4.47 17.63 7.80
C GLU A 47 -4.19 16.69 6.62
N ALA A 48 -2.92 16.57 6.20
CA ALA A 48 -2.52 15.64 5.14
C ALA A 48 -2.77 14.16 5.51
N LEU A 49 -2.54 13.78 6.77
CA LEU A 49 -2.80 12.42 7.26
C LEU A 49 -4.31 12.11 7.27
N VAL A 50 -5.13 13.04 7.72
CA VAL A 50 -6.60 12.91 7.74
C VAL A 50 -7.19 12.89 6.33
N SER A 51 -6.52 13.52 5.36
CA SER A 51 -6.99 13.61 3.97
C SER A 51 -7.07 12.26 3.24
N VAL A 52 -6.46 11.19 3.76
CA VAL A 52 -6.46 9.86 3.12
C VAL A 52 -7.88 9.29 3.17
N PRO A 53 -8.58 9.12 2.02
CA PRO A 53 -9.97 8.65 2.07
C PRO A 53 -10.06 7.18 2.47
N LEU A 54 -11.11 6.80 3.22
CA LEU A 54 -11.34 5.41 3.63
C LEU A 54 -11.38 4.43 2.46
N ILE A 55 -12.00 4.82 1.34
CA ILE A 55 -12.04 4.00 0.12
C ILE A 55 -10.64 3.76 -0.45
N THR A 56 -9.75 4.74 -0.33
CA THR A 56 -8.35 4.63 -0.76
C THR A 56 -7.57 3.69 0.16
N MET A 57 -7.76 3.79 1.48
CA MET A 57 -7.17 2.84 2.45
C MET A 57 -7.58 1.39 2.16
N ARG A 58 -8.88 1.16 1.89
CA ARG A 58 -9.40 -0.18 1.51
C ARG A 58 -8.77 -0.70 0.21
N ARG A 59 -8.54 0.18 -0.77
CA ARG A 59 -7.84 -0.17 -2.02
C ARG A 59 -6.38 -0.53 -1.78
N PHE A 60 -5.68 0.17 -0.89
CA PHE A 60 -4.30 -0.15 -0.51
C PHE A 60 -4.21 -1.50 0.22
N ALA A 61 -5.11 -1.77 1.17
CA ALA A 61 -5.19 -3.07 1.83
C ALA A 61 -5.45 -4.21 0.83
N THR A 62 -6.39 -4.01 -0.09
CA THR A 62 -6.67 -4.99 -1.17
C THR A 62 -5.43 -5.22 -2.04
N ARG A 63 -4.67 -4.16 -2.35
CA ARG A 63 -3.42 -4.30 -3.10
C ARG A 63 -2.39 -5.12 -2.35
N SER A 64 -2.20 -4.89 -1.05
CA SER A 64 -1.28 -5.70 -0.23
C SER A 64 -1.70 -7.17 -0.19
N LEU A 65 -3.00 -7.46 -0.09
CA LEU A 65 -3.51 -8.84 -0.18
C LEU A 65 -3.16 -9.53 -1.50
N ARG A 66 -3.19 -8.82 -2.63
CA ARG A 66 -2.76 -9.39 -3.94
C ARG A 66 -1.27 -9.69 -3.99
N PHE A 67 -0.43 -8.87 -3.36
CA PHE A 67 1.00 -9.17 -3.23
C PHE A 67 1.23 -10.39 -2.34
N ILE A 68 0.49 -10.53 -1.24
CA ILE A 68 0.53 -11.73 -0.39
C ILE A 68 0.13 -12.98 -1.21
N ASP A 69 -0.95 -12.88 -1.97
CA ASP A 69 -1.43 -13.95 -2.84
C ASP A 69 -0.38 -14.32 -3.90
N ALA A 70 0.22 -13.32 -4.56
CA ALA A 70 1.30 -13.54 -5.51
C ALA A 70 2.49 -14.29 -4.89
N TYR A 71 2.94 -13.87 -3.71
CA TYR A 71 4.06 -14.50 -3.02
C TYR A 71 3.74 -15.92 -2.55
N ARG A 72 2.48 -16.21 -2.20
CA ARG A 72 2.04 -17.59 -1.92
C ARG A 72 2.15 -18.51 -3.14
N HIS A 73 1.98 -17.96 -4.34
CA HIS A 73 2.17 -18.68 -5.60
C HIS A 73 3.64 -18.67 -6.08
N GLY A 74 4.59 -18.21 -5.27
CA GLY A 74 6.02 -18.23 -5.59
C GLY A 74 6.50 -17.13 -6.53
N LEU A 75 5.66 -16.13 -6.82
CA LEU A 75 6.02 -15.02 -7.71
C LEU A 75 7.09 -14.12 -7.07
N SER A 76 8.06 -13.68 -7.85
CA SER A 76 9.01 -12.64 -7.44
C SER A 76 8.32 -11.28 -7.29
N GLY A 77 8.96 -10.32 -6.58
CA GLY A 77 8.42 -8.95 -6.45
C GLY A 77 8.15 -8.25 -7.80
N ARG A 78 8.96 -8.54 -8.83
CA ARG A 78 8.75 -8.02 -10.18
C ARG A 78 7.51 -8.63 -10.84
N GLN A 79 7.35 -9.95 -10.75
CA GLN A 79 6.18 -10.65 -11.28
C GLN A 79 4.90 -10.28 -10.53
N ALA A 80 4.95 -10.21 -9.19
CA ALA A 80 3.83 -9.77 -8.35
C ALA A 80 3.39 -8.33 -8.67
N THR A 81 4.35 -7.45 -8.99
CA THR A 81 4.04 -6.07 -9.44
C THR A 81 3.35 -6.06 -10.80
N TRP A 82 3.81 -6.88 -11.74
CA TRP A 82 3.18 -7.02 -13.06
C TRP A 82 1.76 -7.60 -12.92
N ALA A 83 1.61 -8.70 -12.19
CA ALA A 83 0.33 -9.36 -11.95
C ALA A 83 -0.68 -8.41 -11.26
N SER A 84 -0.23 -7.65 -10.26
CA SER A 84 -1.06 -6.65 -9.57
C SER A 84 -1.57 -5.53 -10.51
N LYS A 85 -0.81 -5.18 -11.56
CA LYS A 85 -1.23 -4.21 -12.58
C LYS A 85 -2.19 -4.85 -13.59
N ARG A 86 -1.87 -6.04 -14.08
CA ARG A 86 -2.66 -6.80 -15.06
C ARG A 86 -4.04 -7.19 -14.53
N TYR A 87 -4.10 -7.60 -13.27
CA TYR A 87 -5.31 -8.10 -12.60
C TYR A 87 -5.90 -7.09 -11.61
N ARG A 88 -5.83 -5.78 -11.94
CA ARG A 88 -6.27 -4.70 -11.03
C ARG A 88 -7.75 -4.79 -10.61
N GLY A 89 -8.60 -5.43 -11.42
CA GLY A 89 -10.02 -5.67 -11.13
C GLY A 89 -10.33 -6.91 -10.30
N HIS A 90 -9.41 -7.87 -10.22
CA HIS A 90 -9.62 -9.16 -9.54
C HIS A 90 -9.17 -9.07 -8.09
N ARG A 91 -9.83 -9.80 -7.17
CA ARG A 91 -9.41 -9.82 -5.75
C ARG A 91 -8.31 -10.85 -5.46
N VAL A 92 -8.15 -11.82 -6.35
CA VAL A 92 -7.20 -12.94 -6.29
C VAL A 92 -6.59 -13.07 -7.69
N LEU A 93 -5.38 -13.59 -7.79
CA LEU A 93 -4.76 -13.90 -9.08
C LEU A 93 -5.39 -15.19 -9.67
N PRO A 94 -5.60 -15.28 -10.99
CA PRO A 94 -6.10 -16.52 -11.59
C PRO A 94 -5.06 -17.64 -11.44
N ASP A 95 -5.51 -18.88 -11.30
CA ASP A 95 -4.63 -20.06 -11.22
C ASP A 95 -3.77 -20.21 -12.50
N THR A 96 -4.29 -19.76 -13.65
CA THR A 96 -3.61 -19.76 -14.95
C THR A 96 -2.51 -18.70 -15.09
N LEU A 97 -2.28 -17.87 -14.06
CA LEU A 97 -1.28 -16.80 -14.12
C LEU A 97 0.14 -17.33 -14.38
N MET A 98 0.45 -18.51 -13.83
CA MET A 98 1.78 -19.11 -13.98
C MET A 98 2.03 -19.56 -15.42
N ASP A 99 0.98 -19.96 -16.14
CA ASP A 99 1.04 -20.33 -17.57
C ASP A 99 1.31 -19.10 -18.46
N GLU A 100 1.00 -17.89 -18.00
CA GLU A 100 1.25 -16.62 -18.73
C GLU A 100 2.64 -16.03 -18.46
N LEU A 101 3.44 -16.64 -17.57
CA LEU A 101 4.75 -16.13 -17.13
C LEU A 101 5.95 -16.93 -17.67
N GLU A 102 5.70 -18.03 -18.39
CA GLU A 102 6.68 -18.69 -19.27
C GLU A 102 6.85 -17.93 -20.59
#